data_AF-A0A0F9EV97-F1
#
_entry.id   AF-A0A0F9EV97-F1
#
_cell.length_a   1.000
_cell.length_b   1.000
_cell.length_c   1.000
_cell.angle_alpha   90.00
_cell.angle_beta   90.00
_cell.angle_gamma   90.00
#
_symmetry.space_group_name_H-M   'P 1'
#
loop_
_entity.id
_entity.type
_entity.pdbx_description
1 polymer ?
#
loop_
_entity_poly.entity_id
_entity_poly.type
_entity_poly.pdbx_seq_one_letter_code
_entity_poly.pdbx_strand_id
1 'polypeptide(L)'
;PEDGICLVDGEARTISMAGIDSTIHAVQWFDTIGEIEYNDSKPHEQIDSIVPFQGFIQRWTDAAPPPPPPLPPKSEADVNVKELIVQMIKDGTMTQIKIDAIKAAR
;
A
#
# COMPACT_ATOMS: atom_id res chain seq x y z
N PRO A 1 -14.21 20.43 9.92
CA PRO A 1 -14.20 18.95 10.07
C PRO A 1 -13.69 18.52 11.44
N GLU A 2 -14.51 17.79 12.18
CA GLU A 2 -14.24 17.36 13.56
C GLU A 2 -13.40 16.08 13.63
N ASP A 3 -13.42 15.28 12.57
CA ASP A 3 -12.75 13.98 12.48
C ASP A 3 -11.23 14.08 12.28
N GLY A 4 -10.74 15.20 11.74
CA GLY A 4 -9.33 15.42 11.49
C GLY A 4 -8.75 14.52 10.40
N ILE A 5 -9.58 14.05 9.47
CA ILE A 5 -9.16 13.09 8.44
C ILE A 5 -9.05 13.79 7.08
N CYS A 6 -8.00 13.46 6.33
CA CYS A 6 -7.90 13.77 4.90
C CYS A 6 -7.75 12.45 4.13
N LEU A 7 -8.52 12.31 3.05
CA LEU A 7 -8.51 11.16 2.17
C LEU A 7 -8.02 11.59 0.80
N VAL A 8 -6.99 10.93 0.29
CA VAL A 8 -6.47 11.13 -1.07
C VAL A 8 -6.32 9.76 -1.72
N ASP A 9 -6.90 9.58 -2.90
CA ASP A 9 -6.85 8.32 -3.67
C ASP A 9 -7.24 7.06 -2.86
N GLY A 10 -8.21 7.21 -1.94
CA GLY A 10 -8.69 6.13 -1.08
C GLY A 10 -7.86 5.88 0.19
N GLU A 11 -6.77 6.60 0.39
CA GLU A 11 -5.95 6.50 1.60
C GLU A 11 -6.28 7.62 2.59
N ALA A 12 -6.82 7.22 3.75
CA ALA A 12 -7.13 8.11 4.86
C ALA A 12 -5.92 8.32 5.77
N ARG A 13 -5.62 9.57 6.11
CA ARG A 13 -4.62 9.92 7.12
C ARG A 13 -5.18 10.97 8.08
N THR A 14 -4.86 10.84 9.36
CA THR A 14 -5.15 11.87 10.36
C THR A 14 -4.17 13.02 10.21
N ILE A 15 -4.69 14.23 10.06
CA ILE A 15 -3.91 15.47 9.92
C ILE A 15 -4.43 16.54 10.88
N SER A 16 -3.62 17.57 11.13
CA SER A 16 -4.13 18.76 11.80
C SER A 16 -5.10 19.51 10.89
N MET A 17 -6.25 19.91 11.44
CA MET A 17 -7.22 20.80 10.77
C MET A 17 -7.01 22.28 11.13
N ALA A 18 -5.91 22.63 11.80
CA ALA A 18 -5.63 24.00 12.18
C ALA A 18 -5.64 24.94 10.96
N GLY A 19 -6.44 26.01 11.05
CA GLY A 19 -6.60 27.01 9.99
C GLY A 19 -7.78 26.76 9.05
N ILE A 20 -8.52 25.65 9.19
CA ILE A 20 -9.78 25.48 8.46
C ILE A 20 -10.85 26.41 9.05
N ASP A 21 -11.72 26.93 8.20
CA ASP A 21 -12.93 27.61 8.66
C ASP A 21 -13.79 26.62 9.46
N SER A 22 -14.15 27.00 10.70
CA SER A 22 -14.93 26.15 11.60
C SER A 22 -16.36 25.89 11.13
N THR A 23 -16.86 26.66 10.16
CA THR A 23 -18.17 26.42 9.54
C THR A 23 -18.15 25.29 8.53
N ILE A 24 -16.97 24.88 8.05
CA ILE A 24 -16.79 23.81 7.06
C ILE A 24 -16.90 22.45 7.74
N HIS A 25 -17.84 21.64 7.26
CA HIS A 25 -17.96 20.22 7.59
C HIS A 25 -16.91 19.41 6.83
N ALA A 26 -16.90 19.53 5.51
CA ALA A 26 -16.00 18.80 4.61
C ALA A 26 -15.68 19.61 3.35
N VAL A 27 -14.54 19.29 2.75
CA VAL A 27 -14.16 19.75 1.41
C VAL A 27 -13.95 18.50 0.57
N GLN A 28 -14.72 18.36 -0.50
CA GLN A 28 -14.69 17.21 -1.38
C GLN A 28 -14.23 17.66 -2.76
N TRP A 29 -13.38 16.90 -3.42
CA TRP A 29 -12.78 17.29 -4.71
C TRP A 29 -12.83 16.14 -5.70
N PHE A 30 -13.37 16.42 -6.87
CA PHE A 30 -13.67 15.48 -7.95
C PHE A 30 -13.03 16.00 -9.26
N ASP A 31 -11.74 15.73 -9.41
CA ASP A 31 -10.90 16.17 -10.54
C ASP A 31 -10.81 17.69 -10.73
N THR A 32 -11.80 18.29 -11.38
CA THR A 32 -11.84 19.72 -11.75
C THR A 32 -12.87 20.53 -10.98
N ILE A 33 -13.76 19.87 -10.25
CA ILE A 33 -14.81 20.51 -9.46
C ILE A 33 -14.81 19.88 -8.06
N GLY A 34 -15.11 20.69 -7.06
CA GLY A 34 -15.34 20.22 -5.70
C GLY A 34 -16.55 20.88 -5.06
N GLU A 35 -16.76 20.53 -3.80
CA GLU A 35 -17.84 21.03 -2.98
C GLU A 35 -17.34 21.30 -1.56
N ILE A 36 -17.82 22.39 -0.98
CA ILE A 36 -17.71 22.68 0.46
C ILE A 36 -19.07 22.34 1.09
N GLU A 37 -19.04 21.41 2.02
CA GLU A 37 -20.17 21.08 2.89
C GLU A 37 -20.05 21.89 4.18
N TYR A 38 -21.14 22.51 4.62
CA TYR A 38 -21.18 23.33 5.83
C TYR A 38 -21.89 22.63 6.99
N ASN A 39 -21.51 22.98 8.21
CA ASN A 39 -22.12 22.44 9.43
C ASN A 39 -23.56 22.95 9.70
N ASP A 40 -24.07 23.92 8.93
CA ASP A 40 -25.32 24.64 9.21
C ASP A 40 -26.47 24.31 8.23
N SER A 41 -26.43 23.13 7.61
CA SER A 41 -27.45 22.62 6.67
C SER A 41 -27.65 23.50 5.42
N LYS A 42 -26.73 24.43 5.14
CA LYS A 42 -26.72 25.18 3.89
C LYS A 42 -26.47 24.23 2.71
N PRO A 43 -26.96 24.60 1.50
CA PRO A 43 -26.55 23.92 0.29
C PRO A 43 -25.03 23.91 0.16
N HIS A 44 -24.48 22.83 -0.41
CA HIS A 44 -23.06 22.73 -0.67
C HIS A 44 -22.63 23.83 -1.64
N GLU A 45 -21.48 24.45 -1.38
CA GLU A 45 -20.91 25.44 -2.28
C GLU A 45 -19.98 24.73 -3.26
N GLN A 46 -20.28 24.84 -4.56
CA GLN A 46 -19.40 24.32 -5.60
C GLN A 46 -18.14 25.19 -5.71
N ILE A 47 -16.98 24.55 -5.77
CA ILE A 47 -15.68 25.18 -5.97
C ILE A 47 -15.01 24.65 -7.24
N ASP A 48 -14.26 25.49 -7.93
CA ASP A 48 -13.47 25.16 -9.13
C ASP A 48 -11.95 25.19 -8.88
N SER A 49 -11.55 25.38 -7.62
CA SER A 49 -10.15 25.41 -7.20
C SER A 49 -9.95 24.83 -5.81
N ILE A 50 -9.08 23.81 -5.73
CA ILE A 50 -8.60 23.26 -4.46
C ILE A 50 -7.39 24.03 -3.89
N VAL A 51 -6.92 25.07 -4.59
CA VAL A 51 -5.73 25.85 -4.17
C VAL A 51 -5.82 26.35 -2.72
N PRO A 52 -6.97 26.85 -2.22
CA PRO A 52 -7.09 27.27 -0.82
C PRO A 52 -6.83 26.16 0.21
N PHE A 53 -6.96 24.89 -0.19
CA PHE A 53 -6.86 23.72 0.70
C PHE A 53 -5.53 22.97 0.57
N GLN A 54 -4.55 23.49 -0.20
CA GLN A 54 -3.24 22.85 -0.40
C GLN A 54 -2.48 22.58 0.91
N GLY A 55 -2.68 23.39 1.94
CA GLY A 55 -2.07 23.16 3.25
C GLY A 55 -2.48 21.82 3.88
N PHE A 56 -3.71 21.35 3.64
CA PHE A 56 -4.19 20.06 4.15
C PHE A 56 -3.64 18.90 3.33
N ILE A 57 -3.53 19.06 2.01
CA ILE A 57 -2.89 18.08 1.10
C ILE A 57 -1.40 17.90 1.45
N GLN A 58 -0.70 19.00 1.76
CA GLN A 58 0.69 18.92 2.20
C GLN A 58 0.81 18.17 3.52
N ARG A 59 -0.03 18.47 4.51
CA ARG A 59 -0.05 17.73 5.79
C ARG A 59 -0.35 16.26 5.59
N TRP A 60 -1.23 15.91 4.65
CA TRP A 60 -1.48 14.51 4.28
C TRP A 60 -0.23 13.85 3.70
N THR A 61 0.48 14.53 2.80
CA THR A 61 1.75 14.07 2.21
C THR A 61 2.81 13.84 3.29
N ASP A 62 2.95 14.79 4.22
CA ASP A 62 3.94 14.73 5.31
C ASP A 62 3.60 13.64 6.34
N ALA A 63 2.33 13.25 6.45
CA ALA A 63 1.86 12.18 7.33
C ALA A 63 2.07 10.77 6.74
N ALA A 64 2.74 10.62 5.58
CA ALA A 64 3.03 9.32 4.98
C ALA A 64 3.84 8.44 5.95
N PRO A 65 3.47 7.16 6.13
CA PRO A 65 4.31 6.24 6.87
C PRO A 65 5.66 6.07 6.16
N PRO A 66 6.75 5.82 6.91
CA PRO A 66 8.03 5.54 6.30
C PRO A 66 7.93 4.31 5.39
N PRO A 67 8.71 4.25 4.30
CA PRO A 67 8.74 3.09 3.45
C PRO A 67 9.11 1.83 4.26
N PRO A 68 8.53 0.66 3.93
CA PRO A 68 8.86 -0.57 4.61
C PRO A 68 10.37 -0.84 4.51
N PRO A 69 10.98 -1.45 5.55
CA PRO A 69 12.38 -1.82 5.49
C PRO A 69 12.63 -2.79 4.31
N PRO A 70 13.85 -2.81 3.75
CA PRO A 70 14.21 -3.78 2.72
C PRO A 70 13.91 -5.19 3.21
N LEU A 71 13.28 -6.00 2.36
CA LEU A 71 13.11 -7.43 2.65
C LEU A 71 14.50 -8.05 2.85
N PRO A 72 14.69 -8.93 3.85
CA PRO A 72 15.92 -9.69 3.96
C PRO A 72 16.14 -10.51 2.67
N PRO A 73 17.41 -10.73 2.26
CA PRO A 73 17.69 -11.57 1.10
C PRO A 73 17.06 -12.94 1.34
N LYS A 74 16.27 -13.42 0.36
CA LYS A 74 15.77 -14.80 0.36
C LYS A 74 16.97 -15.72 0.51
N SER A 75 17.03 -16.49 1.59
CA SER A 75 17.97 -17.60 1.69
C SER A 75 17.58 -18.62 0.61
N GLU A 76 18.49 -18.93 -0.32
CA GLU A 76 18.31 -19.98 -1.34
C GLU A 76 18.33 -21.41 -0.77
N ALA A 77 18.23 -21.58 0.54
CA ALA A 77 18.28 -22.88 1.21
C ALA A 77 16.88 -23.41 1.57
N ASP A 78 16.02 -23.55 0.57
CA ASP A 78 14.83 -24.42 0.70
C ASP A 78 14.62 -25.20 -0.61
N VAL A 79 15.70 -25.69 -1.22
CA VAL A 79 15.57 -26.74 -2.22
C VAL A 79 15.28 -28.03 -1.46
N ASN A 80 14.00 -28.36 -1.39
CA ASN A 80 13.54 -29.66 -0.92
C ASN A 80 14.34 -30.75 -1.65
N VAL A 81 15.08 -31.57 -0.91
CA VAL A 81 15.96 -32.63 -1.45
C VAL A 81 15.22 -33.52 -2.48
N LYS A 82 13.90 -33.67 -2.34
CA LYS A 82 13.06 -34.39 -3.31
C LYS A 82 13.03 -33.69 -4.68
N GLU A 83 12.92 -32.37 -4.71
CA GLU A 83 12.93 -31.59 -5.96
C GLU A 83 14.32 -31.58 -6.58
N LEU A 84 15.39 -31.51 -5.78
CA LEU A 84 16.76 -31.61 -6.28
C LEU A 84 17.01 -32.97 -6.95
N ILE A 85 16.54 -34.06 -6.35
CA ILE A 85 16.66 -35.41 -6.95
C ILE A 85 15.86 -35.47 -8.27
N VAL A 86 14.64 -34.93 -8.31
CA VAL A 86 13.83 -34.88 -9.54
C VAL A 86 14.53 -34.07 -10.63
N GLN A 87 15.15 -32.95 -10.27
CA GLN A 87 15.87 -32.09 -11.21
C GLN A 87 17.15 -32.76 -11.75
N MET A 88 17.93 -33.41 -10.89
CA MET A 88 19.12 -34.16 -11.30
C MET A 88 18.82 -35.36 -12.21
N ILE A 89 17.62 -35.95 -12.11
CA ILE A 89 17.12 -36.98 -13.03
C ILE A 89 16.78 -36.36 -14.39
N LYS A 90 16.06 -35.23 -14.41
CA LYS A 90 15.69 -34.52 -15.65
C LYS A 90 16.92 -34.07 -16.43
N ASP A 91 17.93 -33.58 -15.72
CA ASP A 91 19.16 -33.04 -16.32
C ASP A 91 20.19 -34.14 -16.63
N GLY A 92 19.80 -35.42 -16.51
CA GLY A 92 20.63 -36.59 -16.88
C GLY A 92 21.87 -36.80 -16.00
N THR A 93 22.02 -36.01 -14.94
CA THR A 93 23.19 -36.03 -14.05
C THR A 93 23.14 -37.22 -13.07
N MET A 94 21.93 -37.68 -12.72
CA MET A 94 21.69 -38.90 -11.93
C MET A 94 21.11 -40.02 -12.80
N THR A 95 21.83 -41.12 -12.96
CA THR A 95 21.34 -42.29 -13.69
C THR A 95 20.46 -43.16 -12.80
N GLN A 96 19.42 -43.78 -13.36
CA GLN A 96 18.51 -44.71 -12.64
C GLN A 96 19.28 -45.82 -11.89
N ILE A 97 20.43 -46.25 -12.43
CA ILE A 97 21.34 -47.23 -11.83
C ILE A 97 21.87 -46.77 -10.45
N LYS A 98 22.17 -45.49 -10.27
CA LYS A 98 22.63 -44.95 -8.99
C LYS A 98 21.49 -44.88 -7.96
N ILE A 99 20.26 -44.64 -8.40
CA ILE A 99 19.07 -44.63 -7.53
C ILE A 99 18.78 -46.03 -7.00
N ASP A 100 18.86 -47.03 -7.88
CA ASP A 100 18.60 -48.42 -7.50
C ASP A 100 19.70 -48.95 -6.56
N ALA A 101 20.96 -48.53 -6.73
CA ALA A 101 22.06 -48.83 -5.82
C ALA A 101 21.87 -48.24 -4.41
N ILE A 102 21.28 -47.04 -4.28
CA ILE A 102 20.98 -46.42 -2.99
C ILE A 102 19.82 -47.15 -2.28
N LYS A 103 18.83 -47.66 -3.04
CA LYS A 103 17.71 -48.43 -2.47
C LYS A 103 18.10 -49.84 -2.03
N ALA A 104 19.05 -50.48 -2.71
CA ALA A 104 19.54 -51.81 -2.36
C ALA A 104 20.50 -51.82 -1.16
N ALA A 105 20.98 -50.64 -0.72
CA ALA A 105 21.88 -50.49 0.43
C ALA A 105 21.15 -50.23 1.76
N ARG A 106 19.82 -50.43 1.80
CA ARG A 106 18.99 -50.39 3.02
C ARG A 106 18.41 -51.75 3.35
#